data_AF-A0A7C3P766-F1
#
_entry.id   AF-A0A7C3P766-F1
#
_cell.length_a   1.000
_cell.length_b   1.000
_cell.length_c   1.000
_cell.angle_alpha   90.00
_cell.angle_beta   90.00
_cell.angle_gamma   90.00
#
_symmetry.space_group_name_H-M   'P 1'
#
loop_
_entity.id
_entity.type
_entity.pdbx_description
1 polymer ?
#
loop_
_entity_poly.entity_id
_entity_poly.type
_entity_poly.pdbx_seq_one_letter_code
_entity_poly.pdbx_strand_id
1 'polypeptide(L)'
;MEPVKVIMAPRRSEVRTLWQGVRVLEDRFVHLQERLARGGLGEQEFLESADIILGVQRVYRELKDESGRRNLRFAAEQQLSRLDEWCRWLVRKVAEEVFFRARLDLEQTLRTMLSPDAYRVYLRMTELEDMAQEITALSDTALADQLWQGELAPMLIDQLHGLPPLPPSDNETTPS
;
A
#
# COMPACT_ATOMS: atom_id res chain seq x y z
N MET A 1 42.13 -18.33 -33.46
CA MET A 1 42.10 -18.05 -32.01
C MET A 1 41.20 -16.86 -31.81
N GLU A 2 39.94 -17.09 -31.44
CA GLU A 2 39.04 -16.00 -31.06
C GLU A 2 39.41 -15.50 -29.66
N PRO A 3 39.43 -14.17 -29.41
CA PRO A 3 39.74 -13.66 -28.10
C PRO A 3 38.59 -13.96 -27.13
N VAL A 4 38.93 -14.64 -26.03
CA VAL A 4 38.04 -14.87 -24.89
C VAL A 4 37.56 -13.51 -24.38
N LYS A 5 36.26 -13.23 -24.54
CA LYS A 5 35.60 -12.09 -23.89
C LYS A 5 35.69 -12.29 -22.37
N VAL A 6 36.60 -11.58 -21.73
CA VAL A 6 36.68 -11.47 -20.28
C VAL A 6 35.44 -10.70 -19.82
N ILE A 7 34.42 -11.42 -19.36
CA ILE A 7 33.25 -10.83 -18.68
C ILE A 7 33.75 -10.32 -17.33
N MET A 8 34.15 -9.05 -17.29
CA MET A 8 34.55 -8.37 -16.07
C MET A 8 33.41 -8.42 -15.05
N ALA A 9 33.73 -8.87 -13.83
CA ALA A 9 32.83 -8.74 -12.69
C ALA A 9 32.41 -7.26 -12.53
N PRO A 10 31.15 -7.00 -12.11
CA PRO A 10 30.69 -5.63 -11.92
C PRO A 10 31.63 -4.86 -11.01
N ARG A 11 32.10 -3.73 -11.52
CA ARG A 11 32.91 -2.81 -10.74
C ARG A 11 32.02 -2.27 -9.61
N ARG A 12 32.58 -2.12 -8.41
CA ARG A 12 31.89 -1.53 -7.23
C ARG A 12 31.16 -0.20 -7.52
N SER A 13 31.46 0.46 -8.63
CA SER A 13 30.76 1.63 -9.14
C SER A 13 29.31 1.35 -9.54
N GLU A 14 28.98 0.19 -10.12
CA GLU A 14 27.65 -0.08 -10.70
C GLU A 14 26.58 -0.25 -9.61
N VAL A 15 26.83 -1.10 -8.61
CA VAL A 15 25.94 -1.27 -7.45
C VAL A 15 25.75 0.04 -6.68
N ARG A 16 26.81 0.86 -6.58
CA ARG A 16 26.75 2.17 -5.93
C ARG A 16 25.84 3.14 -6.69
N THR A 17 25.92 3.16 -8.02
CA THR A 17 25.05 3.99 -8.87
C THR A 17 23.58 3.62 -8.70
N LEU A 18 23.26 2.31 -8.66
CA LEU A 18 21.89 1.85 -8.42
C LEU A 18 21.37 2.31 -7.05
N TRP A 19 22.19 2.18 -6.01
CA TRP A 19 21.87 2.70 -4.67
C TRP A 19 21.63 4.21 -4.65
N GLN A 20 22.45 4.98 -5.36
CA GLN A 20 22.25 6.42 -5.49
C GLN A 20 20.94 6.75 -6.22
N GLY A 21 20.63 6.01 -7.29
CA GLY A 21 19.36 6.17 -8.01
C GLY A 21 18.15 5.97 -7.11
N VAL A 22 18.12 4.91 -6.31
CA VAL A 22 17.02 4.66 -5.37
C VAL A 22 16.97 5.74 -4.27
N ARG A 23 18.11 6.16 -3.72
CA ARG A 23 18.13 7.22 -2.70
C ARG A 23 17.57 8.55 -3.19
N VAL A 24 17.89 8.95 -4.43
CA VAL A 24 17.33 10.17 -5.00
C VAL A 24 15.80 10.08 -5.13
N LEU A 25 15.28 8.89 -5.45
CA LEU A 25 13.84 8.66 -5.54
C LEU A 25 13.18 8.64 -4.15
N GLU A 26 13.86 8.08 -3.15
CA GLU A 26 13.43 8.12 -1.76
C GLU A 26 13.39 9.55 -1.21
N ASP A 27 14.43 10.34 -1.44
CA ASP A 27 14.47 11.75 -1.04
C ASP A 27 13.31 12.52 -1.68
N ARG A 28 13.05 12.30 -2.97
CA ARG A 28 11.89 12.89 -3.67
C ARG A 28 10.57 12.46 -3.03
N PHE A 29 10.43 11.19 -2.66
CA PHE A 29 9.24 10.70 -1.97
C PHE A 29 9.04 11.38 -0.61
N VAL A 30 10.10 11.55 0.18
CA VAL A 30 10.01 12.28 1.47
C VAL A 30 9.53 13.71 1.27
N HIS A 31 10.07 14.43 0.28
CA HIS A 31 9.62 15.80 -0.04
C HIS A 31 8.19 15.85 -0.57
N LEU A 32 7.75 14.80 -1.27
CA LEU A 32 6.37 14.66 -1.68
C LEU A 32 5.44 14.46 -0.48
N GLN A 33 5.80 13.62 0.50
CA GLN A 33 5.02 13.44 1.72
C GLN A 33 4.84 14.76 2.50
N GLU A 34 5.89 15.58 2.59
CA GLU A 34 5.79 16.89 3.24
C GLU A 34 4.81 17.84 2.53
N ARG A 35 4.72 17.79 1.20
CA ARG A 35 3.75 18.58 0.43
C ARG A 35 2.33 18.03 0.57
N LEU A 36 2.17 16.71 0.46
CA LEU A 36 0.89 16.03 0.66
C LEU A 36 0.30 16.34 2.04
N ALA A 37 1.14 16.42 3.07
CA ALA A 37 0.72 16.80 4.41
C ALA A 37 0.18 18.25 4.51
N ARG A 38 0.61 19.15 3.61
CA ARG A 38 0.19 20.57 3.60
C ARG A 38 -0.97 20.83 2.65
N GLY A 39 -1.07 20.09 1.54
CA GLY A 39 -1.93 20.44 0.41
C GLY A 39 -2.89 19.36 -0.09
N GLY A 40 -2.83 18.13 0.43
CA GLY A 40 -3.63 17.01 -0.09
C GLY A 40 -3.10 16.48 -1.43
N LEU A 41 -3.85 15.58 -2.08
CA LEU A 41 -3.45 14.94 -3.33
C LEU A 41 -3.99 15.70 -4.55
N GLY A 42 -3.15 16.54 -5.15
CA GLY A 42 -3.41 17.17 -6.44
C GLY A 42 -2.95 16.32 -7.63
N GLU A 43 -3.27 16.80 -8.84
CA GLU A 43 -2.78 16.20 -10.09
C GLU A 43 -1.24 16.15 -10.13
N GLN A 44 -0.58 17.21 -9.67
CA GLN A 44 0.88 17.29 -9.66
C GLN A 44 1.50 16.24 -8.72
N GLU A 45 0.97 16.11 -7.51
CA GLU A 45 1.45 15.13 -6.52
C GLU A 45 1.20 13.70 -7.01
N PHE A 46 0.07 13.45 -7.67
CA PHE A 46 -0.22 12.16 -8.29
C PHE A 46 0.77 11.82 -9.42
N LEU A 47 1.02 12.76 -10.34
CA LEU A 47 1.98 12.57 -11.43
C LEU A 47 3.40 12.35 -10.89
N GLU A 48 3.80 13.09 -9.86
CA GLU A 48 5.10 12.90 -9.24
C GLU A 48 5.24 11.53 -8.56
N SER A 49 4.17 11.04 -7.93
CA SER A 49 4.12 9.70 -7.35
C SER A 49 4.32 8.62 -8.43
N ALA A 50 3.64 8.77 -9.57
CA ALA A 50 3.80 7.90 -10.72
C ALA A 50 5.23 7.95 -11.28
N ASP A 51 5.82 9.14 -11.38
CA ASP A 51 7.20 9.33 -11.82
C ASP A 51 8.22 8.66 -10.88
N ILE A 52 8.00 8.71 -9.56
CA ILE A 52 8.83 8.00 -8.59
C ILE A 52 8.74 6.48 -8.83
N ILE A 53 7.53 5.94 -8.98
CA ILE A 53 7.33 4.50 -9.27
C ILE A 53 8.03 4.09 -10.57
N LEU A 54 7.87 4.87 -11.64
CA LEU A 54 8.55 4.64 -12.93
C LEU A 54 10.07 4.71 -12.78
N GLY A 55 10.57 5.62 -11.97
CA GLY A 55 11.98 5.72 -11.59
C GLY A 55 12.48 4.45 -10.91
N VAL A 56 11.76 3.97 -9.88
CA VAL A 56 12.12 2.74 -9.17
C VAL A 56 12.06 1.53 -10.11
N GLN A 57 11.07 1.47 -11.01
CA GLN A 57 10.97 0.41 -12.01
C GLN A 57 12.17 0.37 -12.97
N ARG A 58 12.73 1.53 -13.34
CA ARG A 58 13.96 1.59 -14.15
C ARG A 58 15.15 1.03 -13.37
N VAL A 59 15.36 1.50 -12.14
CA VAL A 59 16.46 1.01 -11.28
C VAL A 59 16.31 -0.48 -10.98
N TYR A 60 15.08 -0.96 -10.76
CA TYR A 60 14.82 -2.38 -10.51
C TYR A 60 15.13 -3.27 -11.72
N ARG A 61 14.88 -2.80 -12.95
CA ARG A 61 15.28 -3.52 -14.16
C ARG A 61 16.80 -3.65 -14.26
N GLU A 62 17.51 -2.54 -14.08
CA GLU A 62 18.98 -2.54 -14.08
C GLU A 62 19.55 -3.44 -12.96
N LEU A 63 18.91 -3.44 -11.78
CA LEU A 63 19.26 -4.36 -10.70
C LEU A 63 19.10 -5.82 -11.11
N LYS A 64 18.02 -6.18 -11.82
CA LYS A 64 17.79 -7.57 -12.25
C LYS A 64 18.82 -8.01 -13.28
N ASP A 65 19.15 -7.14 -14.23
CA ASP A 65 20.21 -7.38 -15.20
C ASP A 65 21.56 -7.60 -14.50
N GLU A 66 21.84 -6.83 -13.45
CA GLU A 66 23.06 -6.97 -12.66
C GLU A 66 23.10 -8.26 -11.84
N SER A 67 21.98 -8.62 -11.20
CA SER A 67 21.85 -9.83 -10.40
C SER A 67 21.97 -11.13 -11.20
N GLY A 68 21.69 -11.09 -12.51
CA GLY A 68 21.80 -12.23 -13.42
C GLY A 68 23.24 -12.57 -13.84
N ARG A 69 24.25 -11.76 -13.46
CA ARG A 69 25.64 -11.98 -13.87
C ARG A 69 26.31 -13.08 -13.04
N ARG A 70 26.90 -14.07 -13.72
CA ARG A 70 27.53 -15.28 -13.11
C ARG A 70 28.78 -15.02 -12.25
N ASN A 71 29.32 -13.80 -12.20
CA ASN A 71 30.60 -13.48 -11.54
C ASN A 71 30.45 -12.41 -10.44
N LEU A 72 29.34 -12.42 -9.71
CA LEU A 72 29.17 -11.53 -8.56
C LEU A 72 30.00 -12.03 -7.37
N ARG A 73 30.58 -11.08 -6.63
CA ARG A 73 31.16 -11.39 -5.31
C ARG A 73 30.00 -11.46 -4.31
N PHE A 74 30.09 -12.35 -3.32
CA PHE A 74 29.08 -12.50 -2.26
C PHE A 74 28.63 -11.15 -1.64
N ALA A 75 29.57 -10.24 -1.36
CA ALA A 75 29.24 -8.91 -0.83
C ALA A 75 28.39 -8.06 -1.80
N ALA A 76 28.58 -8.19 -3.11
CA ALA A 76 27.78 -7.52 -4.12
C ALA A 76 26.38 -8.15 -4.23
N GLU A 77 26.27 -9.48 -4.14
CA GLU A 77 24.98 -10.18 -4.12
C GLU A 77 24.13 -9.73 -2.92
N GLN A 78 24.73 -9.66 -1.73
CA GLN A 78 24.03 -9.20 -0.54
C GLN A 78 23.57 -7.73 -0.67
N GLN A 79 24.39 -6.87 -1.28
CA GLN A 79 24.00 -5.48 -1.55
C GLN A 79 22.87 -5.36 -2.58
N LEU A 80 22.86 -6.21 -3.61
CA LEU A 80 21.78 -6.26 -4.59
C LEU A 80 20.48 -6.81 -3.98
N SER A 81 20.56 -7.82 -3.13
CA SER A 81 19.39 -8.36 -2.40
C SER A 81 18.75 -7.31 -1.50
N ARG A 82 19.55 -6.53 -0.78
CA ARG A 82 19.04 -5.40 0.03
C ARG A 82 18.41 -4.32 -0.83
N LEU A 83 19.01 -4.01 -1.98
CA LEU A 83 18.47 -3.01 -2.89
C LEU A 83 17.15 -3.47 -3.54
N ASP A 84 17.03 -4.76 -3.83
CA ASP A 84 15.81 -5.41 -4.32
C ASP A 84 14.65 -5.29 -3.31
N GLU A 85 14.93 -5.54 -2.03
CA GLU A 85 13.99 -5.29 -0.93
C GLU A 85 13.61 -3.81 -0.82
N TRP A 86 14.59 -2.91 -0.92
CA TRP A 86 14.38 -1.46 -0.81
C TRP A 86 13.51 -0.91 -1.94
N CYS A 87 13.74 -1.33 -3.18
CA CYS A 87 12.90 -0.96 -4.32
C CYS A 87 11.44 -1.38 -4.12
N ARG A 88 11.20 -2.62 -3.66
CA ARG A 88 9.84 -3.10 -3.35
C ARG A 88 9.20 -2.31 -2.23
N TRP A 89 9.95 -2.03 -1.17
CA TRP A 89 9.47 -1.22 -0.05
C TRP A 89 9.07 0.19 -0.51
N LEU A 90 9.92 0.86 -1.30
CA LEU A 90 9.65 2.22 -1.75
C LEU A 90 8.39 2.29 -2.64
N VAL A 91 8.22 1.35 -3.58
CA VAL A 91 6.99 1.29 -4.41
C VAL A 91 5.75 1.10 -3.54
N ARG A 92 5.80 0.20 -2.55
CA ARG A 92 4.68 0.00 -1.62
C ARG A 92 4.37 1.28 -0.86
N LYS A 93 5.37 1.98 -0.34
CA LYS A 93 5.17 3.21 0.42
C LYS A 93 4.59 4.35 -0.41
N VAL A 94 5.06 4.51 -1.65
CA VAL A 94 4.50 5.50 -2.58
C VAL A 94 3.04 5.17 -2.88
N ALA A 95 2.73 3.91 -3.19
CA ALA A 95 1.36 3.50 -3.48
C ALA A 95 0.43 3.65 -2.25
N GLU A 96 0.88 3.21 -1.07
CA GLU A 96 0.14 3.37 0.19
C GLU A 96 -0.22 4.83 0.45
N GLU A 97 0.74 5.76 0.29
CA GLU A 97 0.50 7.19 0.50
C GLU A 97 -0.52 7.73 -0.52
N VAL A 98 -0.37 7.42 -1.81
CA VAL A 98 -1.31 7.89 -2.86
C VAL A 98 -2.73 7.42 -2.58
N PHE A 99 -2.92 6.13 -2.31
CA PHE A 99 -4.26 5.59 -2.07
C PHE A 99 -4.85 6.07 -0.76
N PHE A 100 -4.02 6.23 0.29
CA PHE A 100 -4.47 6.81 1.54
C PHE A 100 -5.00 8.24 1.34
N ARG A 101 -4.28 9.07 0.59
CA ARG A 101 -4.70 10.46 0.32
C ARG A 101 -5.94 10.52 -0.55
N ALA A 102 -6.00 9.71 -1.61
CA ALA A 102 -7.19 9.62 -2.46
C ALA A 102 -8.42 9.19 -1.64
N ARG A 103 -8.27 8.22 -0.73
CA ARG A 103 -9.35 7.79 0.16
C ARG A 103 -9.78 8.93 1.08
N LEU A 104 -8.84 9.64 1.70
CA LEU A 104 -9.12 10.76 2.59
C LEU A 104 -9.90 11.88 1.87
N ASP A 105 -9.51 12.23 0.65
CA ASP A 105 -10.18 13.27 -0.14
C ASP A 105 -11.61 12.85 -0.53
N LEU A 106 -11.81 11.57 -0.86
CA LEU A 106 -13.13 11.00 -1.12
C LEU A 106 -14.00 10.97 0.14
N GLU A 107 -13.46 10.56 1.28
CA GLU A 107 -14.15 10.57 2.58
C GLU A 107 -14.58 11.99 2.97
N GLN A 108 -13.71 12.98 2.78
CA GLN A 108 -14.04 14.39 3.02
C GLN A 108 -15.15 14.87 2.09
N THR A 109 -15.05 14.54 0.79
CA THR A 109 -16.10 14.89 -0.19
C THR A 109 -17.43 14.25 0.21
N LEU A 110 -17.44 12.96 0.52
CA LEU A 110 -18.64 12.24 0.93
C LEU A 110 -19.26 12.84 2.19
N ARG A 111 -18.44 13.24 3.18
CA ARG A 111 -18.91 13.91 4.39
C ARG A 111 -19.65 15.22 4.10
N THR A 112 -19.27 15.96 3.06
CA THR A 112 -19.97 17.19 2.67
C THR A 112 -21.28 16.94 1.92
N MET A 113 -21.43 15.77 1.30
CA MET A 113 -22.60 15.41 0.50
C MET A 113 -23.70 14.71 1.33
N LEU A 114 -23.33 14.00 2.39
CA LEU A 114 -24.26 13.23 3.21
C LEU A 114 -24.84 14.06 4.35
N SER A 115 -26.07 13.73 4.75
CA SER A 115 -26.59 14.18 6.04
C SER A 115 -25.75 13.58 7.18
N PRO A 116 -25.71 14.21 8.37
CA PRO A 116 -24.96 13.67 9.51
C PRO A 116 -25.35 12.23 9.87
N ASP A 117 -26.63 11.88 9.75
CA ASP A 117 -27.12 10.52 10.03
C ASP A 117 -26.68 9.53 8.94
N ALA A 118 -26.73 9.91 7.66
CA ALA A 118 -26.22 9.07 6.57
C ALA A 118 -24.70 8.86 6.66
N TYR A 119 -23.94 9.87 7.11
CA TYR A 119 -22.51 9.74 7.34
C TYR A 119 -22.19 8.79 8.51
N ARG A 120 -22.99 8.79 9.58
CA ARG A 120 -22.84 7.81 10.67
C ARG A 120 -23.07 6.37 10.19
N VAL A 121 -24.10 6.16 9.37
CA VAL A 121 -24.36 4.84 8.75
C VAL A 121 -23.18 4.41 7.87
N TYR A 122 -22.67 5.33 7.05
CA TYR A 122 -21.48 5.07 6.22
C TYR A 122 -20.27 4.63 7.05
N LEU A 123 -19.91 5.39 8.09
CA LEU A 123 -18.78 5.04 8.97
C LEU A 123 -18.99 3.65 9.59
N ARG A 124 -20.21 3.35 10.04
CA ARG A 124 -20.54 2.05 10.61
C ARG A 124 -20.41 0.90 9.60
N MET A 125 -20.75 1.14 8.33
CA MET A 125 -20.55 0.16 7.27
C MET A 125 -19.06 -0.12 7.04
N THR A 126 -18.22 0.92 7.00
CA THR A 126 -16.77 0.77 6.83
C THR A 126 -16.14 0.00 8.00
N GLU A 127 -16.53 0.29 9.24
CA GLU A 127 -16.06 -0.47 10.42
C GLU A 127 -16.38 -1.98 10.31
N LEU A 128 -17.58 -2.32 9.85
CA LEU A 128 -17.98 -3.72 9.68
C LEU A 128 -17.21 -4.42 8.56
N GLU A 129 -16.92 -3.70 7.47
CA GLU A 129 -16.07 -4.22 6.38
C GLU A 129 -14.64 -4.46 6.84
N ASP A 130 -14.05 -3.53 7.59
CA ASP A 130 -12.70 -3.67 8.15
C ASP A 130 -12.63 -4.87 9.09
N MET A 131 -13.59 -5.02 10.01
CA MET A 131 -13.65 -6.18 10.91
C MET A 131 -13.82 -7.51 10.16
N ALA A 132 -14.65 -7.54 9.11
CA ALA A 132 -14.81 -8.73 8.29
C ALA A 132 -13.52 -9.11 7.54
N GLN A 133 -12.79 -8.12 7.03
CA GLN A 133 -11.47 -8.32 6.42
C GLN A 133 -10.45 -8.82 7.43
N GLU A 134 -10.40 -8.26 8.63
CA GLU A 134 -9.51 -8.69 9.71
C GLU A 134 -9.74 -10.16 10.07
N ILE A 135 -11.00 -10.56 10.27
CA ILE A 135 -11.36 -11.97 10.54
C ILE A 135 -10.95 -12.87 9.37
N THR A 136 -11.15 -12.42 8.12
CA THR A 136 -10.76 -13.18 6.91
C THR A 136 -9.25 -13.30 6.76
N ALA A 137 -8.48 -12.33 7.26
CA ALA A 137 -7.03 -12.30 7.20
C ALA A 137 -6.35 -13.11 8.32
N LEU A 138 -7.11 -13.56 9.33
CA LEU A 138 -6.59 -14.45 10.37
C LEU A 138 -6.07 -15.76 9.76
N SER A 139 -4.96 -16.25 10.28
CA SER A 139 -4.50 -17.61 9.96
C SER A 139 -5.43 -18.64 10.62
N ASP A 140 -5.52 -19.84 10.03
CA ASP A 140 -6.32 -20.95 10.58
C ASP A 140 -5.99 -21.24 12.06
N THR A 141 -4.72 -21.07 12.45
CA THR A 141 -4.27 -21.22 13.84
C THR A 141 -4.84 -20.13 14.76
N ALA A 142 -4.81 -18.86 14.33
CA ALA A 142 -5.36 -17.75 15.11
C ALA A 142 -6.88 -17.83 15.22
N LEU A 143 -7.55 -18.30 14.15
CA LEU A 143 -8.98 -18.55 14.17
C LEU A 143 -9.36 -19.69 15.13
N ALA A 144 -8.58 -20.78 15.13
CA ALA A 144 -8.77 -21.90 16.06
C ALA A 144 -8.60 -21.45 17.52
N ASP A 145 -7.62 -20.59 17.80
CA ASP A 145 -7.40 -20.02 19.14
C ASP A 145 -8.57 -19.14 19.58
N GLN A 146 -9.09 -18.26 18.71
CA GLN A 146 -10.26 -17.43 19.02
C GLN A 146 -11.54 -18.25 19.23
N LEU A 147 -11.72 -19.32 18.45
CA LEU A 147 -12.83 -20.27 18.63
C LEU A 147 -12.71 -21.03 19.96
N TRP A 148 -11.49 -21.43 20.34
CA TRP A 148 -11.22 -22.09 21.61
C TRP A 148 -11.45 -21.17 22.82
N GLN A 149 -11.04 -19.91 22.71
CA GLN A 149 -11.23 -18.89 23.76
C GLN A 149 -12.68 -18.40 23.85
N GLY A 150 -13.50 -18.66 22.82
CA GLY A 150 -14.91 -18.28 22.78
C GLY A 150 -15.15 -16.77 22.57
N GLU A 151 -14.13 -16.04 22.12
CA GLU A 151 -14.19 -14.57 21.99
C GLU A 151 -14.87 -14.10 20.69
N LEU A 152 -14.95 -14.97 19.69
CA LEU A 152 -15.48 -14.64 18.36
C LEU A 152 -16.99 -14.34 18.38
N ALA A 153 -17.79 -15.15 19.07
CA ALA A 153 -19.25 -14.99 19.08
C ALA A 153 -19.72 -13.74 19.87
N PRO A 154 -19.20 -13.44 21.07
CA PRO A 154 -19.50 -12.18 21.77
C PRO A 154 -19.12 -10.95 20.95
N MET A 155 -17.96 -10.97 20.28
CA MET A 155 -17.52 -9.88 19.41
C MET A 155 -18.53 -9.62 18.29
N LEU A 156 -18.98 -10.66 17.57
CA LEU A 156 -19.95 -10.53 16.48
C LEU A 156 -21.34 -10.04 16.96
N ILE A 157 -21.79 -10.52 18.12
CA ILE A 157 -23.07 -10.12 18.72
C ILE A 157 -23.05 -8.63 19.10
N ASP A 158 -21.97 -8.16 19.71
CA ASP A 158 -21.81 -6.75 20.08
C ASP A 158 -21.89 -5.83 18.84
N GLN A 159 -21.30 -6.26 17.72
CA GLN A 159 -21.37 -5.49 16.48
C GLN A 159 -22.78 -5.40 15.89
N LEU A 160 -23.58 -6.47 15.99
CA LEU A 160 -24.97 -6.49 15.52
C LEU A 160 -25.88 -5.58 16.37
N HIS A 161 -25.64 -5.50 17.67
CA HIS A 161 -26.39 -4.61 18.56
C HIS A 161 -26.06 -3.13 18.37
N GLY A 162 -24.89 -2.80 17.82
CA GLY A 162 -24.49 -1.44 17.46
C GLY A 162 -25.04 -0.92 16.13
N LEU A 163 -25.88 -1.67 15.41
CA LEU A 163 -26.45 -1.25 14.13
C LEU A 163 -27.53 -0.18 14.32
N PRO A 164 -27.52 0.92 13.54
CA PRO A 164 -28.61 1.88 13.55
C PRO A 164 -29.92 1.20 13.09
N PRO A 165 -31.08 1.54 13.68
CA PRO A 165 -32.36 1.00 13.23
C PRO A 165 -32.57 1.38 11.77
N LEU A 166 -32.94 0.39 10.95
CA LEU A 166 -33.32 0.65 9.56
C LEU A 166 -34.50 1.61 9.55
N PRO A 167 -34.49 2.66 8.71
CA PRO A 167 -35.68 3.48 8.52
C PRO A 167 -36.82 2.56 8.08
N PRO A 168 -38.07 2.82 8.52
CA PRO A 168 -39.21 2.04 8.09
C PRO A 168 -39.25 2.05 6.56
N SER A 169 -39.32 0.86 5.96
CA SER A 169 -39.53 0.75 4.53
C SER A 169 -40.90 1.34 4.24
N ASP A 170 -40.97 2.44 3.48
CA ASP A 170 -42.20 3.02 2.95
C ASP A 170 -42.85 2.03 1.97
N ASN A 171 -43.46 0.98 2.51
CA ASN A 171 -44.24 -0.03 1.80
C ASN A 171 -45.64 -0.12 2.42
N GLU A 172 -46.30 1.02 2.57
CA GLU A 172 -47.76 1.10 2.67
C GLU A 172 -48.26 2.19 1.73
N THR A 173 -48.04 2.00 0.43
CA THR A 173 -48.94 2.63 -0.55
C THR A 173 -50.20 1.77 -0.58
N THR A 174 -51.16 2.06 0.29
CA THR A 174 -52.52 1.52 0.18
C THR A 174 -53.19 2.26 -0.98
N PRO A 175 -53.55 1.62 -2.10
CA PRO A 175 -54.37 2.30 -3.10
C PRO A 175 -55.81 2.35 -2.58
N SER A 176 -56.37 3.56 -2.56
CA SER A 176 -57.82 3.79 -2.44
C SER A 176 -58.54 3.49 -3.74
#